data_AF-B1BWG0-F1
#
_entry.id   AF-B1BWG0-F1
#
_cell.length_a   1.000
_cell.length_b   1.000
_cell.length_c   1.000
_cell.angle_alpha   90.00
_cell.angle_beta   90.00
_cell.angle_gamma   90.00
#
_symmetry.space_group_name_H-M   'P 1'
#
loop_
_entity.id
_entity.type
_entity.pdbx_description
1 polymer ?
#
loop_
_entity_poly.entity_id
_entity_poly.type
_entity_poly.pdbx_seq_one_letter_code
_entity_poly.pdbx_strand_id
1 'polypeptide(L)' 'MYELCKRQIENGCKTEKEREEMKQFLGCFMMTHEITPEQYMELSNMLKPVAVVIPSMEHETSPVVVTPTETTPIQA' A
#
# COMPACT_ATOMS: atom_id res chain seq x y z
N MET A 1 -15.60 21.82 -1.96
CA MET A 1 -15.00 20.61 -1.35
C MET A 1 -13.75 20.12 -2.08
N TYR A 2 -13.77 20.01 -3.42
CA TYR A 2 -12.63 19.58 -4.23
C TYR A 2 -11.25 20.18 -3.84
N GLU A 3 -11.11 21.52 -3.84
CA GLU A 3 -9.84 22.19 -3.50
C GLU A 3 -9.33 21.89 -2.08
N LEU A 4 -10.25 21.75 -1.12
CA LEU A 4 -9.92 21.41 0.26
C LEU A 4 -9.36 19.98 0.35
N CYS A 5 -10.02 19.02 -0.30
CA CYS A 5 -9.56 17.64 -0.38
C CYS A 5 -8.19 17.56 -1.05
N LYS A 6 -7.99 18.26 -2.17
CA LYS A 6 -6.72 18.32 -2.89
C LYS A 6 -5.59 18.79 -1.99
N ARG A 7 -5.77 19.91 -1.29
CA ARG A 7 -4.78 20.45 -0.34
C ARG A 7 -4.50 19.48 0.82
N GLN A 8 -5.51 18.77 1.33
CA GLN A 8 -5.29 17.79 2.41
C GLN A 8 -4.50 16.58 1.92
N ILE A 9 -4.77 16.08 0.72
CA ILE A 9 -4.03 14.97 0.12
C ILE A 9 -2.57 15.36 -0.10
N GLU A 10 -2.31 16.57 -0.62
CA GLU A 10 -0.96 17.08 -0.86
C GLU A 10 -0.14 17.28 0.44
N ASN A 11 -0.79 17.64 1.56
CA ASN A 11 -0.08 18.00 2.79
C ASN A 11 -0.12 16.93 3.89
N GLY A 12 -1.10 16.02 3.89
CA GLY A 12 -1.49 15.28 5.09
C GLY A 12 -1.70 13.77 4.95
N CYS A 13 -1.95 13.21 3.76
CA CYS A 13 -2.24 11.77 3.60
C CYS A 13 -0.97 10.90 3.52
N LYS A 14 -0.18 10.85 4.61
CA LYS A 14 1.15 10.21 4.62
C LYS A 14 1.10 8.72 4.95
N THR A 15 0.13 8.31 5.77
CA THR A 15 -0.04 6.91 6.19
C THR A 15 -1.08 6.19 5.31
N GLU A 16 -1.08 4.85 5.31
CA GLU A 16 -2.13 4.08 4.63
C GLU A 16 -3.51 4.33 5.25
N LYS A 17 -3.59 4.41 6.58
CA LYS A 17 -4.83 4.69 7.31
C LYS A 17 -5.44 6.04 6.88
N GLU A 18 -4.64 7.11 6.84
CA GLU A 18 -5.12 8.43 6.40
C GLU A 18 -5.58 8.42 4.94
N ARG A 19 -4.95 7.60 4.08
CA ARG A 19 -5.37 7.44 2.68
C ARG A 19 -6.70 6.70 2.56
N GLU A 20 -6.91 5.65 3.35
CA GLU A 20 -8.19 4.94 3.40
C GLU A 20 -9.31 5.84 3.94
N GLU A 21 -9.06 6.56 5.03
CA GLU A 21 -10.02 7.51 5.61
C GLU A 21 -10.38 8.60 4.59
N MET A 22 -9.37 9.19 3.91
CA MET A 22 -9.61 10.16 2.86
C MET A 22 -10.46 9.58 1.73
N LYS A 23 -10.19 8.33 1.31
CA LYS A 23 -10.97 7.66 0.25
C LYS A 23 -12.44 7.48 0.64
N GLN A 24 -12.73 7.20 1.92
CA GLN A 24 -14.10 7.15 2.43
C GLN A 24 -14.77 8.53 2.37
N PHE A 25 -14.09 9.59 2.82
CA PHE A 25 -14.62 10.96 2.74
C PHE A 25 -14.91 11.39 1.30
N LEU A 26 -13.99 11.10 0.35
CA LEU A 26 -14.22 11.37 -1.06
C LEU A 26 -15.46 10.64 -1.60
N GLY A 27 -15.68 9.38 -1.17
CA GLY A 27 -16.89 8.63 -1.53
C GLY A 27 -18.16 9.29 -1.02
N CYS A 28 -18.15 9.79 0.23
CA CYS A 28 -19.26 10.55 0.79
C CYS A 28 -19.54 11.83 0.00
N PHE A 29 -18.51 12.61 -0.33
CA PHE A 29 -18.67 13.85 -1.08
C PHE A 29 -19.18 13.63 -2.51
N MET A 30 -18.86 12.49 -3.12
CA MET A 30 -19.42 12.11 -4.41
C MET A 30 -20.91 11.77 -4.30
N MET A 31 -21.31 11.03 -3.25
CA MET A 31 -22.72 10.69 -3.01
C MET A 31 -23.57 11.91 -2.65
N THR A 32 -22.99 12.91 -1.98
CA THR A 32 -23.67 14.19 -1.67
C THR A 32 -23.59 15.20 -2.82
N HIS A 33 -23.00 14.83 -3.96
CA HIS A 33 -22.78 15.70 -5.12
C HIS A 33 -21.95 16.97 -4.83
N GLU A 34 -21.14 16.96 -3.76
CA GLU A 34 -20.21 18.05 -3.44
C GLU A 34 -18.95 18.04 -4.29
N ILE A 35 -18.66 16.89 -4.92
CA ILE A 35 -17.64 16.72 -5.96
C ILE A 35 -18.23 15.93 -7.13
N THR A 36 -17.75 16.18 -8.35
CA THR A 36 -18.16 15.40 -9.52
C THR A 36 -17.45 14.04 -9.57
N PRO A 37 -17.95 13.09 -10.37
CA PRO A 37 -17.24 11.84 -10.63
C PRO A 37 -15.82 12.05 -11.16
N GLU A 38 -15.57 13.03 -12.05
CA GLU A 38 -14.22 13.32 -12.55
C GLU A 38 -13.31 13.80 -11.43
N GLN A 39 -13.81 14.69 -10.57
CA GLN A 39 -13.08 15.21 -9.41
C GLN A 39 -12.75 14.11 -8.40
N TYR A 40 -13.71 13.21 -8.13
CA TYR A 40 -13.46 12.02 -7.31
C TYR A 40 -12.33 11.17 -7.90
N MET A 41 -12.36 10.92 -9.21
CA MET A 41 -11.38 10.09 -9.89
C MET A 41 -9.97 10.70 -9.81
N GLU A 42 -9.85 12.01 -9.98
CA GLU A 42 -8.58 12.74 -9.85
C GLU A 42 -8.03 12.65 -8.42
N LEU A 43 -8.85 12.97 -7.41
CA LEU A 43 -8.43 12.95 -6.00
C LEU A 43 -8.08 11.52 -5.54
N SER A 44 -8.83 10.52 -5.98
CA SER A 44 -8.56 9.10 -5.70
C SER A 44 -7.24 8.63 -6.33
N ASN A 45 -6.89 9.15 -7.50
CA ASN A 45 -5.59 8.86 -8.12
C ASN A 45 -4.43 9.52 -7.37
N MET A 46 -4.61 10.72 -6.82
CA MET A 46 -3.59 11.37 -5.98
C MET A 46 -3.32 10.61 -4.67
N LEU A 47 -4.32 9.87 -4.17
CA LEU A 47 -4.20 9.03 -2.97
C LEU A 47 -3.52 7.68 -3.22
N LYS A 48 -3.42 7.23 -4.49
CA LYS A 48 -2.75 5.96 -4.78
C LYS A 48 -1.33 6.04 -4.24
N PRO A 49 -0.86 5.01 -3.50
CA PRO A 49 0.57 4.93 -3.23
C PRO A 49 1.27 5.03 -4.58
N VAL A 50 2.21 5.97 -4.70
CA VAL A 50 3.21 5.89 -5.76
C VAL A 50 3.87 4.55 -5.50
N ALA A 51 3.38 3.52 -6.20
CA ALA A 51 4.06 2.25 -6.27
C ALA A 51 5.39 2.64 -6.90
N VAL A 52 6.39 2.84 -6.05
CA VAL A 52 7.76 2.65 -6.45
C VAL A 52 7.71 1.27 -7.08
N VAL A 53 7.82 1.24 -8.40
CA VAL A 53 8.06 0.02 -9.13
C VAL A 53 9.41 -0.44 -8.61
N ILE A 54 9.41 -1.16 -7.50
CA ILE A 54 10.52 -2.01 -7.14
C ILE A 54 10.47 -3.07 -8.24
N PRO A 55 11.42 -3.11 -9.18
CA PRO A 55 11.48 -4.25 -10.08
C PRO A 55 11.59 -5.47 -9.17
N SER A 56 10.54 -6.28 -9.15
CA SER A 56 10.54 -7.56 -8.46
C SER A 56 11.63 -8.38 -9.14
N MET A 57 12.84 -8.36 -8.58
CA MET A 57 13.84 -9.37 -8.86
C MET A 57 13.31 -10.64 -8.23
N GLU A 58 12.48 -11.34 -8.99
CA GLU A 58 12.21 -12.76 -8.82
C GLU A 58 13.56 -13.46 -8.98
N HIS A 59 14.27 -13.66 -7.87
CA HIS A 59 15.24 -14.73 -7.78
C HIS A 59 14.66 -15.76 -6.83
N GLU A 60 13.98 -16.73 -7.45
CA GLU A 60 13.98 -18.11 -6.98
C GLU A 60 15.36 -18.46 -6.41
N THR A 61 15.39 -18.83 -5.13
CA THR A 61 16.11 -20.03 -4.70
C THR A 61 15.50 -20.50 -3.39
N SER A 62 14.61 -21.47 -3.47
CA SER A 62 14.50 -22.49 -2.44
C SER A 62 14.53 -23.83 -3.17
N PRO A 63 15.50 -24.69 -2.88
CA PRO A 63 15.11 -25.90 -2.17
C PRO A 63 16.12 -26.39 -1.11
N VAL A 64 15.53 -26.89 -0.02
CA VAL A 64 15.84 -28.19 0.63
C VAL A 64 17.09 -28.30 1.52
N VAL A 65 16.79 -28.26 2.82
CA VAL A 65 17.28 -29.10 3.94
C VAL A 65 18.38 -30.13 3.64
N VAL A 66 19.51 -30.02 4.36
CA VAL A 66 20.24 -31.19 4.88
C VAL A 66 20.73 -30.87 6.30
N THR A 67 20.11 -31.48 7.31
CA THR A 67 20.61 -31.53 8.68
C THR A 67 21.74 -32.56 8.76
N PRO A 68 22.97 -32.20 9.21
CA PRO A 68 23.93 -33.21 9.61
C PRO A 68 23.57 -33.70 11.02
N THR A 69 23.08 -34.93 11.11
CA THR A 69 23.05 -35.68 12.37
C THR A 69 24.49 -36.05 12.72
N GLU A 70 25.11 -35.32 13.64
CA GLU A 70 26.35 -35.77 14.28
C GLU A 70 26.04 -37.05 15.07
N THR A 71 26.56 -38.17 14.58
CA THR A 71 26.58 -39.45 15.29
C THR A 71 27.83 -39.47 16.18
N THR A 72 27.65 -39.38 17.49
CA THR A 72 28.72 -39.56 18.47
C THR A 72 29.17 -41.03 18.51
N PRO A 73 30.45 -41.37 18.28
CA PRO A 73 30.94 -42.70 18.57
C PRO A 73 31.28 -42.79 20.06
N ILE A 74 30.60 -43.67 20.80
CA ILE A 74 31.03 -44.03 22.15
C ILE A 74 32.05 -45.17 22.00
N GLN A 75 33.32 -44.88 22.28
CA GLN A 75 34.33 -45.87 22.65
C GLN A 75 34.55 -45.78 24.17
N ALA A 76 34.33 -46.88 24.88
CA ALA A 76 35.01 -47.27 26.12
C ALA A 76 34.74 -48.76 26.38
#